data_AF-A0A350CT97-F1
#
_entry.id   AF-A0A350CT97-F1
#
_cell.length_a   1.000
_cell.length_b   1.000
_cell.length_c   1.000
_cell.angle_alpha   90.00
_cell.angle_beta   90.00
_cell.angle_gamma   90.00
#
_symmetry.space_group_name_H-M   'P 1'
#
loop_
_entity.id
_entity.type
_entity.pdbx_description
1 polymer ?
#
loop_
_entity_poly.entity_id
_entity_poly.type
_entity_poly.pdbx_seq_one_letter_code
_entity_poly.pdbx_strand_id
1 'polypeptide(L)'
;MFKRLAARTAFAAALSIPLLAAAAPVIEVFKSEYCGCCAAWVEHLKANGFTARVANVPNPSDYRERGGIPDKLGSCHTATIGGYTIEGHVPAAEIKRLLAE
;
A
#
# COMPACT_ATOMS: atom_id res chain seq x y z
N MET A 1 -6.08 -16.80 68.76
CA MET A 1 -7.14 -16.58 67.73
C MET A 1 -7.27 -15.08 67.58
N PHE A 2 -6.92 -14.42 66.47
CA PHE A 2 -7.62 -14.43 65.19
C PHE A 2 -6.65 -14.06 64.05
N LYS A 3 -6.51 -14.95 63.06
CA LYS A 3 -5.84 -14.65 61.79
C LYS A 3 -6.74 -13.72 60.97
N ARG A 4 -6.24 -12.58 60.51
CA ARG A 4 -6.88 -11.80 59.43
C ARG A 4 -6.01 -11.90 58.19
N LEU A 5 -6.32 -12.91 57.39
CA LEU A 5 -5.84 -13.07 56.03
C LEU A 5 -6.74 -12.18 55.15
N ALA A 6 -6.29 -10.97 54.80
CA ALA A 6 -6.99 -10.15 53.81
C ALA A 6 -6.32 -10.39 52.45
N ALA A 7 -6.91 -11.29 51.68
CA ALA A 7 -6.47 -11.62 50.34
C ALA A 7 -7.51 -11.12 49.33
N ARG A 8 -7.01 -10.73 48.15
CA ARG A 8 -7.68 -10.71 46.83
C ARG A 8 -8.60 -9.50 46.58
N THR A 9 -8.59 -8.82 45.44
CA THR A 9 -8.02 -9.07 44.11
C THR A 9 -8.23 -7.78 43.32
N ALA A 10 -7.17 -7.19 42.75
CA ALA A 10 -7.33 -6.15 41.75
C ALA A 10 -7.80 -6.82 40.45
N PHE A 11 -9.06 -6.60 40.06
CA PHE A 11 -9.61 -7.07 38.79
C PHE A 11 -9.16 -6.10 37.70
N ALA A 12 -7.99 -6.35 37.10
CA ALA A 12 -7.58 -5.65 35.89
C ALA A 12 -8.39 -6.20 34.72
N ALA A 13 -9.51 -5.55 34.39
CA ALA A 13 -10.25 -5.84 33.17
C ALA A 13 -9.41 -5.38 31.97
N ALA A 14 -8.67 -6.33 31.37
CA ALA A 14 -7.99 -6.11 30.10
C ALA A 14 -9.05 -5.93 29.00
N LEU A 15 -9.34 -4.68 28.65
CA LEU A 15 -10.13 -4.33 27.48
C LEU A 15 -9.36 -4.80 26.24
N SER A 16 -9.79 -5.93 25.68
CA SER A 16 -9.33 -6.40 24.38
C SER A 16 -9.95 -5.49 23.32
N ILE A 17 -9.23 -4.44 22.92
CA ILE A 17 -9.64 -3.63 21.77
C ILE A 17 -9.43 -4.52 20.54
N PRO A 18 -10.49 -4.84 19.76
CA PRO A 18 -10.31 -5.55 18.51
C PRO A 18 -9.49 -4.66 17.58
N LEU A 19 -8.32 -5.17 17.17
CA LEU A 19 -7.52 -4.53 16.13
C LEU A 19 -8.32 -4.59 14.83
N LEU A 20 -8.93 -3.47 14.44
CA LEU A 20 -9.58 -3.35 13.14
C LEU A 20 -8.49 -3.48 12.07
N ALA A 21 -8.43 -4.63 11.40
CA ALA A 21 -7.55 -4.80 10.25
C ALA A 21 -8.02 -3.86 9.14
N ALA A 22 -7.24 -2.81 8.87
CA ALA A 22 -7.48 -1.96 7.71
C ALA A 22 -7.32 -2.81 6.44
N ALA A 23 -8.25 -2.65 5.50
CA ALA A 23 -8.16 -3.34 4.21
C ALA A 23 -6.85 -2.94 3.51
N ALA A 24 -6.16 -3.92 2.92
CA ALA A 24 -4.93 -3.66 2.17
C ALA A 24 -5.21 -2.66 1.04
N PRO A 25 -4.39 -1.61 0.86
CA PRO A 25 -4.63 -0.60 -0.15
C PRO A 25 -4.46 -1.22 -1.55
N VAL A 26 -5.32 -0.79 -2.48
CA VAL A 26 -5.24 -1.20 -3.88
C VAL A 26 -4.27 -0.27 -4.61
N ILE A 27 -3.42 -0.83 -5.46
CA ILE A 27 -2.58 -0.03 -6.35
C ILE A 27 -3.32 0.25 -7.66
N GLU A 28 -3.57 1.52 -7.95
CA GLU A 28 -4.09 1.99 -9.23
C GLU A 28 -2.90 2.24 -10.16
N VAL A 29 -2.92 1.67 -11.38
CA VAL A 29 -1.82 1.79 -12.34
C VAL A 29 -2.33 2.40 -13.64
N PHE A 30 -1.73 3.52 -14.05
CA PHE A 30 -2.03 4.25 -15.28
C PHE A 30 -0.91 4.03 -16.28
N LYS A 31 -1.20 3.31 -17.36
CA LYS A 31 -0.20 2.97 -18.39
C LYS A 31 -0.79 3.09 -19.79
N SER A 32 0.05 3.10 -20.81
CA SER A 32 -0.40 2.86 -22.18
C SER A 32 -0.81 1.39 -22.37
N GLU A 33 -1.81 1.13 -23.21
CA GLU A 33 -2.25 -0.22 -23.59
C GLU A 33 -1.11 -1.07 -24.14
N TYR A 34 -0.24 -0.46 -24.94
CA TYR A 34 0.82 -1.14 -25.70
C TYR A 34 2.15 -1.29 -24.94
N CYS A 35 2.24 -0.82 -23.68
CA CYS A 35 3.47 -0.94 -22.89
C CYS A 35 3.62 -2.34 -22.27
N GLY A 36 4.39 -3.21 -22.92
CA GLY A 36 4.62 -4.60 -22.46
C GLY A 36 5.35 -4.69 -21.12
N CYS A 37 6.36 -3.85 -20.87
CA CYS A 37 7.09 -3.87 -19.59
C CYS A 37 6.22 -3.41 -18.41
N CYS A 38 5.32 -2.44 -18.64
CA CYS A 38 4.34 -2.00 -17.66
C CYS A 38 3.37 -3.14 -17.29
N ALA A 39 2.94 -3.95 -18.27
CA ALA A 39 2.10 -5.12 -18.02
C ALA A 39 2.86 -6.17 -17.19
N ALA A 40 4.11 -6.47 -17.54
CA ALA A 40 4.94 -7.40 -16.77
C ALA A 40 5.17 -6.93 -15.32
N TRP A 41 5.36 -5.62 -15.11
CA TRP A 41 5.48 -5.06 -13.78
C TRP A 41 4.19 -5.20 -12.96
N VAL A 42 3.02 -4.98 -13.55
CA VAL A 42 1.74 -5.26 -12.87
C VAL A 42 1.63 -6.73 -12.46
N GLU A 43 2.00 -7.67 -13.33
CA GLU A 43 1.98 -9.09 -12.98
C GLU A 43 2.97 -9.42 -11.86
N HIS A 44 4.14 -8.78 -11.83
CA HIS A 44 5.07 -8.86 -10.71
C HIS A 44 4.43 -8.36 -9.40
N LEU A 45 3.70 -7.25 -9.41
CA LEU A 45 3.00 -6.76 -8.22
C LEU A 45 1.93 -7.72 -7.72
N LYS A 46 1.08 -8.24 -8.63
CA LYS A 46 0.05 -9.23 -8.30
C LYS A 46 0.66 -10.49 -7.70
N ALA A 47 1.73 -11.01 -8.30
CA ALA A 47 2.47 -12.17 -7.78
C ALA A 47 3.06 -11.92 -6.38
N ASN A 48 3.26 -10.66 -6.00
CA ASN A 48 3.74 -10.26 -4.69
C ASN A 48 2.61 -9.84 -3.71
N GLY A 49 1.36 -10.14 -4.03
CA GLY A 49 0.22 -9.96 -3.13
C GLY A 49 -0.42 -8.57 -3.17
N PHE A 50 -0.10 -7.74 -4.16
CA PHE A 50 -0.84 -6.51 -4.39
C PHE A 50 -2.13 -6.77 -5.16
N THR A 51 -3.23 -6.17 -4.73
CA THR A 51 -4.39 -5.97 -5.59
C THR A 51 -4.09 -4.81 -6.52
N ALA A 52 -4.03 -5.05 -7.84
CA ALA A 52 -3.76 -4.01 -8.83
C ALA A 52 -4.98 -3.75 -9.72
N ARG A 53 -5.39 -2.49 -9.83
CA ARG A 53 -6.35 -2.00 -10.83
C ARG A 53 -5.60 -1.24 -11.90
N VAL A 54 -5.86 -1.59 -13.17
CA VAL A 54 -5.10 -1.07 -14.30
C VAL A 54 -6.03 -0.26 -15.20
N ALA A 55 -5.63 0.98 -15.47
CA ALA A 55 -6.26 1.84 -16.47
C ALA A 55 -5.30 2.04 -17.64
N ASN A 56 -5.74 1.62 -18.83
CA ASN A 56 -5.06 1.98 -20.07
C ASN A 56 -5.47 3.42 -20.44
N VAL A 57 -4.49 4.31 -20.51
CA VAL A 57 -4.71 5.73 -20.78
C VAL A 57 -3.86 6.19 -21.96
N PRO A 58 -4.36 7.13 -22.78
CA PRO A 58 -3.59 7.65 -23.91
C PRO A 58 -2.30 8.35 -23.47
N ASN A 59 -2.35 9.06 -22.33
CA ASN A 59 -1.21 9.80 -21.81
C ASN A 59 -0.97 9.52 -20.31
N PRO A 60 -0.03 8.61 -19.97
CA PRO A 60 0.36 8.39 -18.58
C PRO A 60 0.99 9.62 -17.90
N SER A 61 1.58 10.57 -18.64
CA SER A 61 2.20 11.76 -18.03
C SER A 61 1.20 12.64 -17.28
N ASP A 62 -0.05 12.68 -17.72
CA ASP A 62 -1.11 13.43 -17.03
C ASP A 62 -1.27 12.96 -15.58
N TYR A 63 -1.09 11.66 -15.33
CA TYR A 63 -1.22 11.07 -14.00
C TYR A 63 0.04 11.28 -13.16
N ARG A 64 1.22 11.26 -13.79
CA ARG A 64 2.48 11.66 -13.17
C ARG A 64 2.42 13.08 -12.63
N GLU A 65 1.99 14.02 -13.48
CA GLU A 65 1.87 15.44 -13.14
C GLU A 65 0.87 15.66 -12.00
N ARG A 66 -0.31 15.03 -12.08
CA ARG A 66 -1.31 15.05 -11.00
C ARG A 66 -0.77 14.47 -9.69
N GLY A 67 0.13 13.48 -9.79
CA GLY A 67 0.81 12.86 -8.66
C GLY A 67 1.99 13.67 -8.11
N GLY A 68 2.28 14.85 -8.66
CA GLY A 68 3.32 15.76 -8.19
C GLY A 68 4.75 15.38 -8.60
N ILE A 69 4.92 14.44 -9.53
CA ILE A 69 6.24 13.97 -9.96
C ILE A 69 6.74 14.84 -11.14
N PRO A 70 7.92 15.46 -11.04
CA PRO A 70 8.49 16.25 -12.14
C PRO A 70 8.76 15.41 -13.39
N ASP A 71 8.58 15.99 -14.58
CA ASP A 71 8.76 15.30 -15.85
C ASP A 71 10.14 14.66 -16.05
N LYS A 72 11.19 15.27 -15.50
CA LYS A 72 12.56 14.73 -15.56
C LYS A 72 12.72 13.37 -14.85
N LEU A 73 11.76 12.98 -14.00
CA LEU A 73 11.72 11.68 -13.32
C LEU A 73 10.72 10.72 -13.98
N GLY A 74 10.13 11.12 -15.11
CA GLY A 74 9.07 10.37 -15.77
C GLY A 74 9.51 9.02 -16.32
N SER A 75 8.59 8.07 -16.24
CA SER A 75 8.69 6.72 -16.77
C SER A 75 7.49 6.39 -17.66
N CYS A 76 7.31 5.11 -17.99
CA CYS A 76 6.26 4.64 -18.89
C CYS A 76 4.88 4.50 -18.23
N HIS A 77 4.80 4.54 -16.90
CA HIS A 77 3.56 4.45 -16.13
C HIS A 77 3.70 5.14 -14.77
N THR A 78 2.55 5.52 -14.23
CA THR A 78 2.41 6.06 -12.87
C THR A 78 1.40 5.21 -12.13
N ALA A 79 1.63 4.99 -10.84
CA ALA A 79 0.70 4.29 -9.98
C ALA A 79 0.43 5.07 -8.69
N THR A 80 -0.71 4.83 -8.05
CA THR A 80 -1.03 5.38 -6.74
C THR A 80 -1.47 4.29 -5.78
N ILE A 81 -1.02 4.38 -4.53
CA ILE A 81 -1.37 3.43 -3.46
C ILE A 81 -1.14 4.06 -2.10
N GLY A 82 -2.10 3.93 -1.17
CA GLY A 82 -1.91 4.37 0.22
C GLY A 82 -1.56 5.86 0.38
N GLY A 83 -1.98 6.72 -0.56
CA GLY A 83 -1.63 8.14 -0.56
C GLY A 83 -0.29 8.48 -1.25
N TYR A 84 0.47 7.49 -1.71
CA TYR A 84 1.73 7.67 -2.43
C TYR A 84 1.54 7.60 -3.95
N THR A 85 2.39 8.31 -4.67
CA THR A 85 2.59 8.19 -6.13
C THR A 85 3.87 7.39 -6.39
N ILE A 86 3.79 6.39 -7.25
CA ILE A 86 4.89 5.51 -7.66
C ILE A 86 5.13 5.71 -9.17
N GLU A 87 6.38 5.99 -9.56
CA GLU A 87 6.75 6.19 -10.96
C GLU A 87 7.74 5.12 -11.42
N GLY A 88 7.41 4.44 -12.53
CA GLY A 88 8.29 3.43 -13.13
C GLY A 88 8.36 2.10 -12.35
N HIS A 89 9.33 1.26 -12.72
CA HIS A 89 9.44 -0.13 -12.24
C HIS A 89 10.00 -0.27 -10.82
N VAL A 90 9.34 0.35 -9.83
CA VAL A 90 9.70 0.20 -8.42
C VAL A 90 9.37 -1.24 -7.98
N PRO A 91 10.32 -2.00 -7.40
CA PRO A 91 10.05 -3.38 -6.97
C PRO A 91 8.95 -3.47 -5.91
N ALA A 92 8.21 -4.58 -5.90
CA ALA A 92 7.14 -4.82 -4.94
C ALA A 92 7.60 -4.69 -3.46
N ALA A 93 8.83 -5.12 -3.17
CA ALA A 93 9.40 -5.02 -1.82
C ALA A 93 9.58 -3.57 -1.36
N GLU A 94 10.00 -2.68 -2.26
CA GLU A 94 10.19 -1.26 -1.96
C GLU A 94 8.86 -0.54 -1.74
N ILE A 95 7.83 -0.90 -2.50
CA ILE A 95 6.47 -0.36 -2.27
C ILE A 95 5.94 -0.83 -0.91
N LYS A 96 6.15 -2.10 -0.52
CA LYS A 96 5.75 -2.58 0.81
C LYS A 96 6.50 -1.87 1.93
N ARG A 97 7.80 -1.61 1.74
CA ARG A 97 8.61 -0.85 2.69
C ARG A 97 8.06 0.56 2.87
N LEU A 98 7.77 1.25 1.76
CA LEU A 98 7.16 2.59 1.77
C LEU A 98 5.82 2.62 2.52
N LEU A 99 4.95 1.63 2.29
CA LEU A 99 3.64 1.56 2.93
C LEU A 99 3.68 1.23 4.44
N ALA A 100 4.85 0.90 4.97
CA ALA A 100 5.05 0.62 6.39
C ALA A 100 5.67 1.80 7.17
N GLU A 101 6.01 2.90 6.49
CA GLU A 101 6.48 4.16 7.10
C GLU A 101 5.32 4.99 7.68
#